data_AF-A0AAQ4F250-F1
#
_entry.id   AF-A0AAQ4F250-F1
#
_cell.length_a   1.000
_cell.length_b   1.000
_cell.length_c   1.000
_cell.angle_alpha   90.00
_cell.angle_beta   90.00
_cell.angle_gamma   90.00
#
_symmetry.space_group_name_H-M   'P 1'
#
loop_
_entity.id
_entity.type
_entity.pdbx_description
1 polymer ?
#
loop_
_entity_poly.entity_id
_entity_poly.type
_entity_poly.pdbx_seq_one_letter_code
_entity_poly.pdbx_strand_id
1 'polypeptide(L)'
;MSKNAIAARENRIKKKLYVKKLERSVRALSTENATLKQRSVEMSREIEELSDEAQYLRSVLCNVDEISTLVHNIRSVRPSLATSLSDGLLEGVPAKRRKIEADHDYISTGGKRRPPVEKAGGVCIHVANGAVSLEFCHRCAGKAKSLHEEKQCRVVSTVG
;
A
#
# COMPACT_ATOMS: atom_id res chain seq x y z
N MET A 1 54.75 -46.27 10.77
CA MET A 1 53.50 -46.03 11.53
C MET A 1 52.52 -47.17 11.29
N SER A 2 51.75 -47.59 12.30
CA SER A 2 50.71 -48.63 12.15
C SER A 2 49.55 -48.14 11.28
N LYS A 3 48.94 -49.03 10.48
CA LYS A 3 47.76 -48.74 9.65
C LYS A 3 46.64 -48.07 10.45
N ASN A 4 46.44 -48.48 11.69
CA ASN A 4 45.44 -47.88 12.59
C ASN A 4 45.79 -46.44 13.00
N ALA A 5 47.08 -46.13 13.18
CA ALA A 5 47.53 -44.78 13.53
C ALA A 5 47.34 -43.81 12.35
N ILE A 6 47.52 -44.29 11.10
CA ILE A 6 47.29 -43.51 9.88
C ILE A 6 45.78 -43.26 9.70
N ALA A 7 44.96 -44.30 9.80
CA ALA A 7 43.50 -44.18 9.69
C ALA A 7 42.89 -43.25 10.76
N ALA A 8 43.38 -43.31 12.00
CA ALA A 8 42.93 -42.41 13.07
C ALA A 8 43.24 -40.94 12.76
N ARG A 9 44.42 -40.65 12.18
CA ARG A 9 44.78 -39.29 11.75
C ARG A 9 43.88 -38.81 10.62
N GLU A 10 43.67 -39.64 9.59
CA GLU A 10 42.80 -39.30 8.47
C GLU A 10 41.36 -39.03 8.90
N ASN A 11 40.81 -39.85 9.81
CA ASN A 11 39.46 -39.64 10.34
C ASN A 11 39.34 -38.33 11.12
N ARG A 12 40.35 -37.96 11.91
CA ARG A 12 40.38 -36.66 12.61
C ARG A 12 40.40 -35.51 11.62
N ILE A 13 41.19 -35.62 10.55
CA ILE A 13 41.26 -34.59 9.49
C ILE A 13 39.91 -34.46 8.78
N LYS A 14 39.30 -35.59 8.37
CA LYS A 14 37.98 -35.61 7.71
C LYS A 14 36.91 -34.97 8.60
N LYS A 15 36.87 -35.34 9.89
CA LYS A 15 35.92 -34.75 10.86
C LYS A 15 36.16 -33.23 11.02
N LYS A 16 37.41 -32.79 11.11
CA LYS A 16 37.76 -31.36 11.19
C LYS A 16 37.30 -30.59 9.97
N LEU A 17 37.50 -31.13 8.76
CA LEU A 17 37.05 -30.50 7.52
C LEU A 17 35.52 -30.45 7.42
N TYR A 18 34.84 -31.52 7.81
CA TYR A 18 33.39 -31.58 7.81
C TYR A 18 32.78 -30.55 8.76
N VAL A 19 33.27 -30.46 10.00
CA VAL A 19 32.82 -29.45 10.98
C VAL A 19 33.06 -28.04 10.44
N LYS A 20 34.24 -27.75 9.87
CA LYS A 20 34.51 -26.45 9.24
C LYS A 20 33.55 -26.13 8.09
N LYS A 21 33.19 -27.12 7.27
CA LYS A 21 32.22 -26.93 6.19
C LYS A 21 30.84 -26.58 6.76
N LEU A 22 30.39 -27.30 7.78
CA LEU A 22 29.13 -27.01 8.46
C LEU A 22 29.13 -25.61 9.08
N GLU A 23 30.19 -25.22 9.79
CA GLU A 23 30.32 -23.88 10.38
C GLU A 23 30.21 -22.78 9.31
N ARG A 24 30.86 -22.97 8.15
CA ARG A 24 30.74 -22.03 7.02
C ARG A 24 29.33 -21.98 6.47
N SER A 25 28.70 -23.14 6.25
CA SER A 25 27.33 -23.22 5.74
C SER A 25 26.33 -22.58 6.69
N VAL A 26 26.43 -22.85 8.00
CA VAL A 26 25.56 -22.23 9.01
C VAL A 26 25.73 -20.71 9.03
N ARG A 27 26.97 -20.21 8.98
CA ARG A 27 27.22 -18.77 8.90
C ARG A 27 26.60 -18.15 7.64
N ALA A 28 26.85 -18.75 6.48
CA ALA A 28 26.32 -18.26 5.20
C ALA A 28 24.78 -18.28 5.18
N LEU A 29 24.17 -19.40 5.57
CA LEU A 29 22.71 -19.52 5.66
C LEU A 29 22.11 -18.56 6.68
N SER A 30 22.79 -18.32 7.80
CA SER A 30 22.32 -17.36 8.80
C SER A 30 22.34 -15.94 8.26
N THR A 31 23.38 -15.54 7.51
CA THR A 31 23.44 -14.21 6.88
C THR A 31 22.40 -14.04 5.78
N GLU A 32 22.17 -15.08 4.99
CA GLU A 32 21.16 -15.07 3.94
C GLU A 32 19.75 -15.00 4.53
N ASN A 33 19.46 -15.77 5.57
CA ASN A 33 18.18 -15.75 6.27
C ASN A 33 17.90 -14.37 6.89
N ALA A 34 18.91 -13.73 7.49
CA ALA A 34 18.79 -12.37 8.00
C ALA A 34 18.44 -11.37 6.87
N THR A 35 19.11 -11.48 5.73
CA THR A 35 18.85 -10.63 4.55
C THR A 35 17.45 -10.85 3.98
N LEU A 36 17.01 -12.11 3.87
CA LEU A 36 15.68 -12.47 3.39
C LEU A 36 14.57 -11.95 4.32
N LYS A 37 14.76 -12.07 5.64
CA LYS A 37 13.83 -11.50 6.62
C LYS A 37 13.72 -9.99 6.48
N GLN A 38 14.84 -9.29 6.31
CA GLN A 38 14.84 -7.84 6.09
C GLN A 38 14.03 -7.46 4.84
N ARG A 39 14.29 -8.14 3.70
CA ARG A 39 13.54 -7.91 2.45
C ARG A 39 12.05 -8.24 2.59
N SER A 40 11.72 -9.29 3.34
CA SER A 40 10.32 -9.64 3.60
C SER A 40 9.60 -8.53 4.37
N VAL A 41 10.25 -7.95 5.39
CA VAL A 41 9.66 -6.83 6.16
C VAL A 41 9.49 -5.60 5.28
N GLU A 42 10.49 -5.26 4.48
CA GLU A 42 10.45 -4.13 3.55
C GLU A 42 9.30 -4.28 2.54
N MET A 43 9.19 -5.44 1.89
CA MET A 43 8.12 -5.73 0.95
C MET A 43 6.74 -5.72 1.61
N SER A 44 6.62 -6.25 2.84
CA SER A 44 5.36 -6.17 3.59
C SER A 44 4.96 -4.72 3.87
N ARG A 45 5.92 -3.84 4.19
CA ARG A 45 5.65 -2.41 4.38
C ARG A 45 5.16 -1.75 3.09
N GLU A 46 5.79 -2.04 1.95
CA GLU A 46 5.36 -1.51 0.65
C GLU A 46 3.96 -1.97 0.27
N ILE A 47 3.63 -3.25 0.55
CA ILE A 47 2.28 -3.79 0.31
C ILE A 47 1.24 -3.05 1.16
N GLU A 48 1.56 -2.76 2.42
CA GLU A 48 0.68 -2.00 3.32
C GLU A 48 0.47 -0.57 2.79
N GLU A 49 1.54 0.14 2.45
CA GLU A 49 1.48 1.51 1.90
C GLU A 49 0.62 1.57 0.61
N LEU A 50 0.82 0.63 -0.31
CA LEU A 50 0.03 0.55 -1.55
C LEU A 50 -1.42 0.14 -1.30
N SER A 51 -1.66 -0.75 -0.33
CA SER A 51 -3.01 -1.17 0.05
C SER A 51 -3.81 0.00 0.61
N ASP A 52 -3.18 0.82 1.45
CA ASP A 52 -3.74 2.04 2.02
C ASP A 52 -4.08 3.06 0.93
N GLU A 53 -3.17 3.26 -0.04
CA GLU A 53 -3.43 4.14 -1.17
C GLU A 53 -4.60 3.65 -2.04
N ALA A 54 -4.62 2.35 -2.36
CA ALA A 54 -5.72 1.76 -3.11
C ALA A 54 -7.05 1.87 -2.35
N GLN A 55 -7.02 1.74 -1.02
CA GLN A 55 -8.20 1.94 -0.18
C GLN A 55 -8.65 3.39 -0.18
N TYR A 56 -7.73 4.34 -0.03
CA TYR A 56 -8.00 5.76 -0.11
C TYR A 56 -8.68 6.15 -1.44
N LEU A 57 -8.14 5.70 -2.57
CA LEU A 57 -8.71 5.99 -3.88
C LEU A 57 -10.12 5.38 -4.04
N ARG A 58 -10.35 4.16 -3.52
CA ARG A 58 -11.71 3.59 -3.47
C ARG A 58 -12.67 4.47 -2.67
N SER A 59 -12.24 4.97 -1.52
CA SER A 59 -13.07 5.88 -0.70
C SER A 59 -13.35 7.20 -1.41
N VAL A 60 -12.37 7.77 -2.13
CA VAL A 60 -12.56 8.99 -2.94
C VAL A 60 -13.60 8.75 -4.05
N LEU A 61 -13.54 7.62 -4.75
CA LEU A 61 -14.52 7.28 -5.80
C LEU A 61 -15.95 7.14 -5.25
N CYS A 62 -16.11 6.67 -4.01
CA CYS A 62 -17.43 6.62 -3.37
C CYS A 62 -18.04 8.00 -3.11
N ASN A 63 -17.22 9.06 -3.04
CA ASN A 63 -17.62 10.43 -2.77
C ASN A 63 -17.56 11.32 -4.03
N VAL A 64 -17.55 10.71 -5.22
CA VAL A 64 -17.30 11.42 -6.50
C VAL A 64 -18.32 12.51 -6.78
N ASP A 65 -19.61 12.30 -6.47
CA ASP A 65 -20.66 13.27 -6.76
C ASP A 65 -20.53 14.54 -5.89
N GLU A 66 -20.20 14.36 -4.61
CA GLU A 66 -19.96 15.44 -3.65
C GLU A 66 -18.71 16.25 -4.04
N ILE A 67 -17.62 15.55 -4.37
CA ILE A 67 -16.37 16.16 -4.82
C ILE A 67 -16.58 16.91 -6.15
N SER A 68 -17.34 16.32 -7.09
CA SER A 68 -17.65 16.94 -8.38
C SER A 68 -18.42 18.25 -8.21
N THR A 69 -19.43 18.26 -7.34
CA THR A 69 -20.22 19.45 -7.01
C THR A 69 -19.33 20.55 -6.41
N LEU A 70 -18.44 20.17 -5.48
CA LEU A 70 -17.48 21.09 -4.88
C LEU A 70 -16.52 21.68 -5.93
N VAL A 71 -15.95 20.83 -6.80
CA VAL A 71 -15.05 21.25 -7.88
C VAL A 71 -15.74 22.22 -8.84
N HIS A 72 -16.99 21.93 -9.22
CA HIS A 72 -17.78 22.81 -10.09
C HIS A 72 -17.97 24.20 -9.48
N ASN A 73 -18.33 24.26 -8.19
CA ASN A 73 -18.50 25.53 -7.48
C ASN A 73 -17.18 26.32 -7.39
N ILE A 74 -16.07 25.66 -7.11
CA ILE A 74 -14.75 26.34 -7.03
C ILE A 74 -14.34 26.85 -8.42
N ARG A 75 -14.52 26.07 -9.49
CA ARG A 75 -14.25 26.53 -10.87
C ARG A 75 -15.14 27.69 -11.29
N SER A 76 -16.40 27.71 -10.86
CA SER A 76 -17.32 28.82 -11.09
C SER A 76 -16.79 30.12 -10.45
N VAL A 77 -16.26 30.05 -9.22
CA VAL A 77 -15.69 31.20 -8.52
C VAL A 77 -14.29 31.57 -9.06
N ARG A 78 -13.51 30.58 -9.52
CA ARG A 78 -12.15 30.78 -10.02
C ARG A 78 -11.87 29.89 -11.24
N PRO A 79 -12.12 30.39 -12.47
CA PRO A 79 -11.95 29.63 -13.70
C PRO A 79 -10.50 29.19 -13.97
N SER A 80 -9.51 29.89 -13.40
CA SER A 80 -8.08 29.60 -13.56
C SER A 80 -7.57 28.46 -12.67
N LEU A 81 -8.46 27.68 -12.06
CA LEU A 81 -8.09 26.62 -11.13
C LEU A 81 -7.42 25.45 -11.88
N ALA A 82 -6.14 25.22 -11.59
CA ALA A 82 -5.45 24.03 -12.07
C ALA A 82 -6.02 22.81 -11.33
N THR A 83 -6.86 22.07 -12.03
CA THR A 83 -7.39 20.79 -11.56
C THR A 83 -6.83 19.72 -12.46
N SER A 84 -6.27 18.66 -11.89
CA SER A 84 -5.82 17.48 -12.64
C SER A 84 -6.98 16.69 -13.26
N LEU A 85 -8.23 17.07 -12.95
CA LEU A 85 -9.44 16.54 -13.54
C LEU A 85 -9.70 17.26 -14.87
N SER A 86 -9.21 16.70 -15.98
CA SER A 86 -9.57 17.19 -17.31
C SER A 86 -11.10 17.12 -17.52
N ASP A 87 -11.63 18.05 -18.31
CA ASP A 87 -13.06 18.29 -18.53
C ASP A 87 -13.81 17.08 -19.14
N GLY A 88 -13.08 16.09 -19.66
CA GLY A 88 -13.61 14.90 -20.33
C GLY A 88 -14.36 13.88 -19.44
N LEU A 89 -14.54 14.15 -18.14
CA LEU A 89 -15.42 13.38 -17.26
C LEU A 89 -16.84 13.99 -17.15
N LEU A 90 -17.02 15.23 -17.61
CA LEU A 90 -18.25 16.01 -17.44
C LEU A 90 -19.11 16.02 -18.71
N GLU A 91 -18.51 15.80 -19.90
CA GLU A 91 -19.27 15.59 -21.13
C GLU A 91 -19.70 14.13 -21.30
N GLY A 92 -20.90 13.86 -20.77
CA GLY A 92 -21.82 12.79 -21.13
C GLY A 92 -21.31 11.67 -22.04
N VAL A 93 -20.59 10.70 -21.48
CA VAL A 93 -20.58 9.35 -22.06
C VAL A 93 -21.84 8.65 -21.55
N PRO A 94 -22.83 8.31 -22.40
CA PRO A 94 -23.97 7.52 -21.95
C PRO A 94 -23.44 6.20 -21.41
N ALA A 95 -23.82 5.87 -20.18
CA ALA A 95 -23.51 4.62 -19.50
C ALA A 95 -24.16 3.42 -20.21
N LYS A 96 -23.74 3.12 -21.45
CA LYS A 96 -23.90 1.79 -22.02
C LYS A 96 -22.91 0.90 -21.29
N ARG A 97 -23.40 0.20 -20.25
CA ARG A 97 -22.79 -1.02 -19.74
C ARG A 97 -22.54 -1.93 -20.94
N ARG A 98 -21.33 -1.90 -21.50
CA ARG A 98 -20.91 -2.93 -22.45
C ARG A 98 -20.85 -4.21 -21.65
N LYS A 99 -21.71 -5.16 -22.00
CA LYS A 99 -21.64 -6.54 -21.52
C LYS A 99 -20.27 -7.05 -21.98
N ILE A 100 -19.33 -7.16 -21.05
CA ILE A 100 -18.03 -7.77 -21.32
C ILE A 100 -18.34 -9.26 -21.49
N GLU A 101 -18.26 -9.76 -22.72
CA GLU A 101 -18.28 -11.19 -22.98
C GLU A 101 -16.97 -11.75 -22.42
N ALA A 102 -17.13 -12.55 -21.38
CA ALA A 102 -16.05 -13.15 -20.62
C ALA A 102 -15.48 -14.32 -21.42
N ASP A 103 -14.39 -14.07 -22.13
CA ASP A 103 -13.59 -15.11 -22.74
C ASP A 103 -12.12 -14.89 -22.35
N HIS A 104 -11.81 -15.04 -21.06
CA HIS A 104 -10.46 -15.27 -20.51
C HIS A 104 -10.57 -15.63 -19.01
N ASP A 105 -11.03 -16.86 -18.74
CA ASP A 105 -10.99 -17.49 -17.43
C ASP A 105 -9.58 -18.04 -17.14
N TYR A 106 -8.75 -17.31 -16.38
CA TYR A 106 -7.59 -17.94 -15.71
C TYR A 106 -7.40 -17.54 -14.25
N ILE A 107 -8.30 -16.80 -13.60
CA ILE A 107 -8.30 -16.65 -12.13
C ILE A 107 -9.74 -16.52 -11.60
N SER A 108 -10.48 -17.62 -11.58
CA SER A 108 -11.71 -17.75 -10.78
C SER A 108 -11.32 -18.12 -9.34
N THR A 109 -10.78 -17.16 -8.57
CA THR A 109 -10.76 -17.27 -7.10
C THR A 109 -12.08 -16.71 -6.58
N GLY A 110 -12.85 -17.58 -5.91
CA GLY A 110 -14.19 -17.30 -5.40
C GLY A 110 -14.35 -15.90 -4.82
N GLY A 111 -15.48 -15.26 -5.14
CA GLY A 111 -15.82 -13.89 -4.76
C GLY A 111 -15.78 -13.70 -3.25
N LYS A 112 -14.60 -13.35 -2.73
CA LYS A 112 -14.48 -12.66 -1.45
C LYS A 112 -15.24 -11.36 -1.64
N ARG A 113 -16.38 -11.22 -0.94
CA ARG A 113 -17.06 -9.93 -0.81
C ARG A 113 -16.00 -8.91 -0.46
N ARG A 114 -15.79 -7.93 -1.35
CA ARG A 114 -14.87 -6.83 -1.11
C ARG A 114 -15.27 -6.22 0.23
N PRO A 115 -14.32 -5.99 1.15
CA PRO A 115 -14.66 -5.39 2.44
C PRO A 115 -15.40 -4.07 2.19
N PRO A 116 -16.39 -3.72 3.03
CA PRO A 116 -17.08 -2.44 2.94
C PRO A 116 -16.06 -1.31 2.85
N VAL A 117 -16.14 -0.50 1.79
CA VAL A 117 -15.26 0.66 1.64
C VAL A 117 -15.70 1.68 2.68
N GLU A 118 -14.84 1.97 3.66
CA GLU A 118 -15.08 3.06 4.59
C GLU A 118 -15.14 4.39 3.81
N LYS A 119 -16.20 5.18 4.02
CA LYS A 119 -16.45 6.45 3.33
C LYS A 119 -15.55 7.62 3.78
N ALA A 120 -14.37 7.32 4.28
CA ALA A 120 -13.44 8.31 4.83
C ALA A 120 -12.35 8.66 3.79
N GLY A 121 -12.76 9.14 2.62
CA GLY A 121 -11.86 9.61 1.55
C GLY A 121 -12.18 11.07 1.20
N GLY A 122 -11.14 11.90 1.05
CA GLY A 122 -11.27 13.33 0.73
C GLY A 122 -10.15 13.82 -0.17
N VAL A 123 -10.26 15.07 -0.63
CA VAL A 123 -9.30 15.72 -1.52
C VAL A 123 -8.57 16.83 -0.76
N CYS A 124 -7.30 17.07 -1.08
CA CYS A 124 -6.51 18.15 -0.51
C CYS A 124 -6.61 19.38 -1.40
N ILE A 125 -6.83 20.55 -0.80
CA ILE A 125 -6.71 21.84 -1.48
C ILE A 125 -5.38 22.45 -1.06
N HIS A 126 -4.50 22.73 -2.02
CA HIS A 126 -3.29 23.49 -1.79
C HIS A 126 -3.45 24.90 -2.37
N VAL A 127 -3.05 25.91 -1.60
CA VAL A 127 -3.06 27.32 -2.02
C VAL A 127 -1.63 27.85 -1.90
N ALA A 128 -1.04 28.25 -3.02
CA ALA A 128 0.32 28.76 -3.05
C ALA A 128 0.47 29.80 -4.16
N ASN A 129 1.13 30.93 -3.86
CA ASN A 129 1.39 32.00 -4.83
C ASN A 129 0.15 32.49 -5.59
N GLY A 130 -0.99 32.53 -4.91
CA GLY A 130 -2.27 32.89 -5.52
C GLY A 130 -2.85 31.83 -6.46
N ALA A 131 -2.20 30.68 -6.65
CA ALA A 131 -2.75 29.51 -7.34
C ALA A 131 -3.42 28.57 -6.34
N VAL A 132 -4.41 27.82 -6.81
CA VAL A 132 -5.10 26.79 -6.04
C VAL A 132 -5.05 25.49 -6.83
N SER A 133 -4.71 24.39 -6.18
CA SER A 133 -4.70 23.04 -6.76
C SER A 133 -5.50 22.06 -5.90
N LEU A 134 -6.02 21.03 -6.56
CA LEU A 134 -6.69 19.90 -5.92
C LEU A 134 -5.86 18.64 -6.13
N GLU A 135 -5.57 17.93 -5.04
CA GLU A 135 -4.70 16.76 -5.03
C GLU A 135 -5.30 15.60 -4.25
N PHE A 136 -5.04 14.38 -4.74
CA PHE A 136 -5.39 13.15 -4.04
C PHE A 136 -4.16 12.69 -3.24
N CYS A 137 -4.29 12.63 -1.92
CA CYS A 137 -3.19 12.28 -1.04
C CYS A 137 -3.68 11.40 0.12
N HIS A 138 -3.34 10.10 0.08
CA HIS A 138 -3.69 9.15 1.13
C HIS A 138 -3.10 9.53 2.50
N ARG A 139 -1.90 10.15 2.51
CA ARG A 139 -1.23 10.60 3.76
C ARG A 139 -1.97 11.73 4.45
N CYS A 140 -2.43 12.73 3.69
CA CYS A 140 -3.22 13.81 4.23
C CYS A 140 -4.60 13.31 4.68
N ALA A 141 -5.21 12.39 3.93
CA ALA A 141 -6.46 11.76 4.34
C ALA A 141 -6.32 10.99 5.67
N GLY A 142 -5.25 10.21 5.84
CA GLY A 142 -4.96 9.52 7.11
C GLY A 142 -4.82 10.48 8.29
N LYS A 143 -4.06 11.58 8.13
CA LYS A 143 -3.95 12.63 9.16
C LYS A 143 -5.28 13.32 9.45
N ALA A 144 -6.10 13.55 8.43
CA ALA A 144 -7.42 14.17 8.62
C ALA A 144 -8.35 13.26 9.43
N LYS A 145 -8.30 11.93 9.22
CA LYS A 145 -9.04 10.95 10.02
C LYS A 145 -8.63 10.98 11.49
N SER A 146 -7.33 10.92 11.78
CA SER A 146 -6.83 10.92 13.16
C SER A 146 -7.24 12.20 13.91
N LEU A 147 -7.20 13.37 13.25
CA LEU A 147 -7.68 14.63 13.82
C LEU A 147 -9.19 14.63 14.10
N HIS A 148 -9.98 13.92 13.29
CA HIS A 148 -11.42 13.79 13.49
C HIS A 148 -11.75 12.91 14.68
N GLU A 149 -11.02 11.81 14.85
CA GLU A 149 -11.14 10.86 15.97
C GLU A 149 -10.72 11.52 17.29
N GLU A 150 -9.59 12.23 17.31
CA GLU A 150 -9.12 12.99 18.49
C GLU A 150 -10.13 14.05 18.96
N LYS A 151 -10.77 14.75 18.01
CA LYS A 151 -11.82 15.72 18.32
C LYS A 151 -13.08 15.06 18.88
N GLN A 152 -13.47 13.90 18.36
CA GLN A 152 -14.60 13.13 18.90
C GLN A 152 -14.36 12.68 20.34
N CYS A 153 -13.17 12.17 20.67
CA CYS A 153 -12.83 11.79 22.05
C CYS A 153 -12.85 12.97 23.04
N ARG A 154 -12.40 14.15 22.60
CA ARG A 154 -12.47 15.37 23.43
C ARG A 154 -13.90 15.81 23.73
N VAL A 155 -14.80 15.75 22.75
CA VAL A 155 -16.21 16.09 22.97
C VAL A 155 -16.86 15.13 23.97
N VAL A 156 -16.58 13.82 23.88
CA VAL A 156 -17.12 12.83 24.84
C VAL A 156 -16.62 13.06 26.27
N SER A 157 -15.40 13.58 26.45
CA SER A 157 -14.83 13.86 27.77
C SER A 157 -15.35 15.16 28.42
N THR A 158 -16.00 16.04 27.65
CA THR A 158 -16.56 17.32 28.16
C THR A 158 -18.04 17.24 28.56
N VAL A 159 -18.70 16.11 28.31
CA VAL A 159 -20.11 15.86 28.70
C VAL A 159 -20.21 14.86 29.88
N GLY A 160 -19.12 14.65 30.61
CA GLY A 160 -19.04 13.80 31.80
C GLY A 160 -18.91 14.59 33.09
#